data_AF-A0A853EVP5-F1
#
_entry.id   AF-A0A853EVP5-F1
#
_cell.length_a   1.000
_cell.length_b   1.000
_cell.length_c   1.000
_cell.angle_alpha   90.00
_cell.angle_beta   90.00
_cell.angle_gamma   90.00
#
_symmetry.space_group_name_H-M   'P 1'
#
loop_
_entity.id
_entity.type
_entity.pdbx_description
1 polymer ?
#
loop_
_entity_poly.entity_id
_entity_poly.type
_entity_poly.pdbx_seq_one_letter_code
_entity_poly.pdbx_strand_id
1 'polypeptide(L)'
;MSAEALTADRTEQALVPVLVSAPETVSTPPEAPAPVRSAWEAALDELDRSMDQAEALVAPGFLIDDSDVLPDLSWTPPAGLGPIPAGLADRAVTILDRQLELTQRLEEAASTARAHLRAVSSMRTNDTTTAVYLDAVG
;
A
#
# COMPACT_ATOMS: atom_id res chain seq x y z
N MET A 1 10.61 -10.15 75.52
CA MET A 1 11.45 -11.30 75.92
C MET A 1 12.17 -11.78 74.67
N SER A 2 13.45 -11.46 74.61
CA SER A 2 14.38 -11.92 73.57
C SER A 2 14.67 -13.42 73.72
N ALA A 3 14.87 -14.10 72.60
CA ALA A 3 15.82 -15.21 72.47
C ALA A 3 16.17 -15.39 70.99
N GLU A 4 17.35 -14.89 70.66
CA GLU A 4 18.11 -15.03 69.43
C GLU A 4 18.84 -16.38 69.45
N ALA A 5 18.83 -17.15 68.35
CA ALA A 5 19.86 -18.13 68.00
C ALA A 5 19.57 -18.62 66.56
N LEU A 6 20.23 -18.11 65.51
CA LEU A 6 21.65 -18.29 65.15
C LEU A 6 21.93 -19.64 64.48
N THR A 7 22.07 -19.54 63.15
CA THR A 7 23.11 -20.20 62.33
C THR A 7 22.86 -21.56 61.69
N ALA A 8 22.97 -21.47 60.35
CA ALA A 8 23.47 -22.45 59.38
C ALA A 8 22.76 -23.80 59.28
N ASP A 9 22.30 -24.12 58.08
CA ASP A 9 23.09 -25.10 57.32
C ASP A 9 23.01 -24.84 55.81
N ARG A 10 24.17 -24.52 55.25
CA ARG A 10 24.49 -24.39 53.84
C ARG A 10 25.57 -25.43 53.60
N THR A 11 25.19 -26.58 53.07
CA THR A 11 25.98 -27.67 52.43
C THR A 11 25.01 -28.87 52.42
N GLU A 12 24.67 -29.56 51.34
CA GLU A 12 25.44 -30.31 50.34
C GLU A 12 24.46 -30.51 49.15
N GLN A 13 24.75 -30.10 47.91
CA GLN A 13 25.66 -30.73 46.95
C GLN A 13 25.35 -32.21 46.62
N ALA A 14 25.06 -32.44 45.33
CA ALA A 14 24.92 -33.71 44.61
C ALA A 14 23.64 -34.53 44.95
N LEU A 15 22.82 -34.98 43.99
CA LEU A 15 23.15 -35.88 42.89
C LEU A 15 22.07 -35.83 41.79
N VAL A 16 22.50 -35.72 40.53
CA VAL A 16 21.78 -36.13 39.30
C VAL A 16 22.34 -37.55 38.99
N PRO A 17 21.63 -38.55 38.39
CA PRO A 17 20.58 -38.45 37.35
C PRO A 17 19.38 -39.41 37.52
N VAL A 18 18.30 -39.19 36.75
CA VAL A 18 17.54 -40.27 36.08
C VAL A 18 16.82 -39.65 34.88
N LEU A 19 17.13 -40.20 33.70
CA LEU A 19 16.45 -39.94 32.43
C LEU A 19 15.04 -40.52 32.50
N VAL A 20 14.02 -39.68 32.42
CA VAL A 20 12.67 -40.11 32.02
C VAL A 20 12.35 -39.48 30.68
N SER A 21 12.16 -40.32 29.66
CA SER A 21 11.79 -39.92 28.31
C SER A 21 10.39 -39.30 28.32
N ALA A 22 10.28 -38.07 27.81
CA ALA A 22 9.01 -37.48 27.42
C ALA A 22 8.58 -38.04 26.05
N PRO A 23 7.28 -38.24 25.79
CA PRO A 23 6.79 -38.76 24.51
C PRO A 23 7.07 -37.75 23.39
N GLU A 24 7.47 -38.27 22.23
CA GLU A 24 7.61 -37.52 20.99
C GLU A 24 6.33 -36.72 20.68
N THR A 25 6.38 -35.41 20.90
CA THR A 25 5.50 -34.49 20.18
C THR A 25 6.10 -34.34 18.79
N VAL A 26 5.37 -34.84 17.79
CA VAL A 26 5.57 -34.51 16.38
C VAL A 26 5.73 -33.00 16.27
N SER A 27 6.97 -32.54 16.04
CA SER A 27 7.25 -31.14 15.72
C SER A 27 6.70 -30.86 14.33
N THR A 28 5.47 -30.37 14.25
CA THR A 28 5.09 -29.48 13.14
C THR A 28 6.11 -28.33 13.17
N PRO A 29 6.87 -28.08 12.09
CA PRO A 29 7.77 -26.93 12.03
C PRO A 29 6.98 -25.67 12.41
N PRO A 30 7.48 -24.81 13.31
CA PRO A 30 6.83 -23.55 13.56
C PRO A 30 6.80 -22.80 12.22
N GLU A 31 5.59 -22.55 11.72
CA GLU A 31 5.36 -21.56 10.68
C GLU A 31 6.07 -20.28 11.13
N ALA A 32 7.12 -19.89 10.40
CA ALA A 32 8.00 -18.82 10.81
C ALA A 32 7.14 -17.58 11.12
N PRO A 33 7.29 -16.94 12.30
CA PRO A 33 6.53 -15.74 12.60
C PRO A 33 6.88 -14.70 11.53
N ALA A 34 5.86 -14.18 10.83
CA ALA A 34 6.06 -13.13 9.86
C ALA A 34 6.89 -12.01 10.50
N PRO A 35 7.92 -11.48 9.81
CA PRO A 35 8.79 -10.47 10.38
C PRO A 35 7.94 -9.27 10.84
N VAL A 36 8.17 -8.81 12.07
CA VAL A 36 7.49 -7.63 12.62
C VAL A 36 7.94 -6.42 11.80
N ARG A 37 7.05 -5.90 10.95
CA ARG A 37 7.31 -4.72 10.12
C ARG A 37 7.38 -3.47 10.99
N SER A 38 8.28 -2.56 10.63
CA SER A 38 8.31 -1.23 11.25
C SER A 38 7.10 -0.41 10.80
N ALA A 39 6.66 0.55 11.62
CA ALA A 39 5.55 1.43 11.25
C ALA A 39 5.84 2.28 9.99
N TRP A 40 7.11 2.59 9.74
CA TRP A 40 7.55 3.24 8.49
C TRP A 40 7.44 2.33 7.27
N GLU A 41 7.80 1.04 7.40
CA GLU A 41 7.62 0.07 6.31
C GLU A 41 6.15 -0.10 5.97
N ALA A 42 5.29 -0.25 6.97
CA ALA A 42 3.85 -0.36 6.76
C ALA A 42 3.27 0.89 6.07
N ALA A 43 3.72 2.08 6.46
CA ALA A 43 3.29 3.34 5.85
C ALA A 43 3.68 3.44 4.37
N LEU A 44 4.91 3.06 4.03
CA LEU A 44 5.40 3.08 2.65
C LEU A 44 4.78 1.97 1.80
N ASP A 45 4.49 0.80 2.39
CA ASP A 45 3.76 -0.29 1.71
C ASP A 45 2.34 0.13 1.34
N GLU A 46 1.66 0.85 2.22
CA GLU A 46 0.34 1.41 1.92
C GLU A 46 0.42 2.40 0.76
N LEU A 47 1.38 3.33 0.83
CA LEU A 47 1.54 4.36 -0.20
C LEU A 47 1.89 3.77 -1.56
N ASP A 48 2.78 2.76 -1.61
CA ASP A 48 3.11 2.05 -2.85
C ASP A 48 1.87 1.41 -3.46
N ARG A 49 1.02 0.77 -2.64
CA ARG A 49 -0.20 0.13 -3.13
C ARG A 49 -1.20 1.14 -3.66
N SER A 50 -1.38 2.27 -2.98
CA SER A 50 -2.20 3.37 -3.49
C SER A 50 -1.65 3.89 -4.83
N MET A 51 -0.32 3.95 -4.98
CA MET A 51 0.31 4.32 -6.25
C MET A 51 0.06 3.31 -7.35
N ASP A 52 0.19 2.00 -7.08
CA ASP A 52 -0.09 0.96 -8.06
C ASP A 52 -1.57 0.99 -8.51
N GLN A 53 -2.49 1.22 -7.57
CA GLN A 53 -3.91 1.39 -7.87
C GLN A 53 -4.16 2.65 -8.71
N ALA A 54 -3.56 3.79 -8.37
CA ALA A 54 -3.72 5.03 -9.10
C ALA A 54 -3.16 4.92 -10.55
N GLU A 55 -2.01 4.27 -10.72
CA GLU A 55 -1.42 4.02 -12.03
C GLU A 55 -2.31 3.10 -12.90
N ALA A 56 -2.94 2.09 -12.29
CA ALA A 56 -3.86 1.21 -13.01
C ALA A 56 -5.08 1.96 -13.55
N LEU A 57 -5.62 2.94 -12.81
CA LEU A 57 -6.77 3.74 -13.25
C LEU A 57 -6.49 4.65 -14.45
N VAL A 58 -5.23 5.05 -14.65
CA VAL A 58 -4.83 5.90 -15.78
C VAL A 58 -4.16 5.11 -16.91
N ALA A 59 -4.11 3.78 -16.79
CA ALA A 59 -3.51 2.94 -17.80
C ALA A 59 -4.23 3.10 -19.14
N PRO A 60 -3.51 3.12 -20.27
CA PRO A 60 -4.14 3.19 -21.59
C PRO A 60 -5.17 2.08 -21.80
N GLY A 61 -6.38 2.45 -22.20
CA GLY A 61 -7.47 1.50 -22.42
C GLY A 61 -8.18 1.03 -21.16
N PHE A 62 -7.85 1.59 -19.99
CA PHE A 62 -8.69 1.44 -18.80
C PHE A 62 -10.06 2.07 -19.06
N LEU A 63 -11.12 1.30 -18.87
CA LEU A 63 -12.51 1.72 -19.01
C LEU A 63 -13.19 1.52 -17.67
N ILE A 64 -13.91 2.54 -17.22
CA ILE A 64 -14.75 2.48 -16.02
C ILE A 64 -16.17 2.17 -16.48
N ASP A 65 -16.74 1.10 -15.94
CA ASP A 65 -18.15 0.79 -16.03
C ASP A 65 -18.92 1.44 -14.86
N ASP A 66 -20.21 1.71 -15.04
CA ASP A 66 -21.06 2.27 -13.98
C ASP A 66 -21.16 1.37 -12.74
N SER A 67 -20.88 0.07 -12.88
CA SER A 67 -20.84 -0.90 -11.79
C SER A 67 -19.49 -0.99 -11.06
N ASP A 68 -18.45 -0.34 -11.56
CA ASP A 68 -17.11 -0.43 -10.98
C ASP A 68 -17.00 0.40 -9.69
N VAL A 69 -16.48 -0.24 -8.64
CA VAL A 69 -16.11 0.45 -7.40
C VAL A 69 -14.66 0.91 -7.53
N LEU A 70 -14.46 2.23 -7.63
CA LEU A 70 -13.12 2.81 -7.68
C LEU A 70 -12.39 2.59 -6.34
N PRO A 71 -11.08 2.29 -6.36
CA PRO A 71 -10.29 2.18 -5.15
C PRO A 71 -10.22 3.53 -4.44
N ASP A 72 -10.25 3.50 -3.10
CA ASP A 72 -9.99 4.69 -2.29
C ASP A 72 -8.49 5.00 -2.29
N LEU A 73 -8.13 6.09 -2.96
CA LEU A 73 -6.74 6.56 -3.06
C LEU A 73 -6.38 7.58 -1.98
N SER A 74 -7.23 7.78 -0.96
CA SER A 74 -6.98 8.74 0.11
C SER A 74 -5.94 8.24 1.11
N TRP A 75 -4.65 8.40 0.77
CA TRP A 75 -3.57 8.13 1.70
C TRP A 75 -3.33 9.31 2.65
N THR A 76 -3.29 9.03 3.95
CA THR A 76 -2.96 10.02 4.99
C THR A 76 -1.61 9.68 5.62
N PRO A 77 -0.64 10.63 5.66
CA PRO A 77 0.64 10.39 6.30
C PRO A 77 0.48 10.00 7.78
N PRO A 78 1.14 8.93 8.24
CA PRO A 78 1.07 8.53 9.64
C PRO A 78 1.80 9.56 10.53
N ALA A 79 1.12 9.99 11.59
CA ALA A 79 1.67 10.93 12.56
C ALA A 79 2.57 10.22 13.59
N GLY A 80 3.56 10.94 14.10
CA GLY A 80 4.36 10.49 15.25
C GLY A 80 5.41 9.42 14.97
N LEU A 81 5.71 9.11 13.69
CA LEU A 81 6.72 8.10 13.33
C LEU A 81 8.18 8.55 13.47
N GLY A 82 8.41 9.83 13.79
CA GLY A 82 9.76 10.41 13.80
C GLY A 82 10.35 10.53 12.39
N PRO A 83 11.69 10.67 12.23
CA PRO A 83 12.32 10.75 10.91
C PRO A 83 12.30 9.41 10.18
N ILE A 84 12.33 9.44 8.85
CA ILE A 84 12.41 8.24 8.03
C ILE A 84 13.77 7.52 8.24
N PRO A 85 13.80 6.20 8.44
CA PRO A 85 15.04 5.43 8.51
C PRO A 85 15.84 5.54 7.21
N ALA A 86 17.17 5.63 7.30
CA ALA A 86 18.05 5.79 6.14
C ALA A 86 17.87 4.68 5.08
N GLY A 87 17.61 3.44 5.51
CA GLY A 87 17.36 2.31 4.60
C GLY A 87 16.05 2.40 3.81
N LEU A 88 15.14 3.31 4.16
CA LEU A 88 13.85 3.52 3.49
C LEU A 88 13.81 4.84 2.70
N ALA A 89 14.83 5.68 2.81
CA ALA A 89 14.87 6.99 2.16
C ALA A 89 14.80 6.88 0.63
N ASP A 90 15.60 5.99 0.04
CA ASP A 90 15.60 5.79 -1.42
C ASP A 90 14.25 5.30 -1.93
N ARG A 91 13.56 4.44 -1.17
CA ARG A 91 12.21 3.98 -1.51
C ARG A 91 11.21 5.12 -1.47
N ALA A 92 11.24 5.95 -0.44
CA ALA A 92 10.35 7.10 -0.33
C ALA A 92 10.56 8.10 -1.48
N VAL A 93 11.82 8.35 -1.87
CA VAL A 93 12.14 9.19 -3.04
C VAL A 93 11.59 8.57 -4.33
N THR A 94 11.76 7.26 -4.52
CA THR A 94 11.23 6.56 -5.70
C THR A 94 9.71 6.69 -5.83
N ILE A 95 8.99 6.55 -4.70
CA ILE A 95 7.54 6.71 -4.66
C ILE A 95 7.15 8.16 -5.00
N LEU A 96 7.87 9.15 -4.48
CA LEU A 96 7.62 10.56 -4.79
C LEU A 96 7.83 10.87 -6.27
N ASP A 97 8.89 10.34 -6.89
CA ASP A 97 9.14 10.54 -8.32
C ASP A 97 8.00 9.95 -9.17
N ARG A 98 7.52 8.73 -8.82
CA ARG A 98 6.33 8.13 -9.46
C ARG A 98 5.09 9.01 -9.31
N GLN A 99 4.87 9.60 -8.14
CA GLN A 99 3.74 10.51 -7.90
C GLN A 99 3.79 11.74 -8.80
N LEU A 100 4.98 12.34 -8.95
CA LEU A 100 5.17 13.52 -9.81
C LEU A 100 4.94 13.17 -11.29
N GLU A 101 5.45 12.03 -11.74
CA GLU A 101 5.23 11.56 -13.12
C GLU A 101 3.75 11.24 -13.38
N LEU A 102 3.09 10.56 -12.44
CA LEU A 102 1.66 10.25 -12.53
C LEU A 102 0.80 11.52 -12.61
N THR A 103 1.14 12.54 -11.81
CA THR A 103 0.43 13.82 -11.82
C THR A 103 0.51 14.50 -13.19
N GLN A 104 1.70 14.53 -13.80
CA GLN A 104 1.89 15.09 -15.14
C GLN A 104 1.06 14.34 -16.19
N ARG A 105 1.11 13.01 -16.18
CA ARG A 105 0.30 12.17 -17.09
C ARG A 105 -1.20 12.39 -16.91
N LEU A 106 -1.65 12.54 -15.68
CA LEU A 106 -3.06 12.79 -15.37
C LEU A 106 -3.52 14.17 -15.88
N GLU A 107 -2.69 15.20 -15.74
CA GLU A 107 -2.98 16.53 -16.28
C GLU A 107 -3.11 16.52 -17.81
N GLU A 108 -2.18 15.84 -18.49
CA GLU A 108 -2.22 15.66 -19.94
C GLU A 108 -3.48 14.92 -20.40
N ALA A 109 -3.80 13.79 -19.76
CA ALA A 109 -5.00 13.00 -20.05
C ALA A 109 -6.28 13.83 -19.85
N ALA A 110 -6.37 14.56 -18.72
CA ALA A 110 -7.52 15.40 -18.42
C ALA A 110 -7.63 16.60 -19.38
N SER A 111 -6.52 17.18 -19.83
CA SER A 111 -6.53 18.25 -20.84
C SER A 111 -7.07 17.75 -22.19
N THR A 112 -6.65 16.56 -22.61
CA THR A 112 -7.06 15.90 -23.85
C THR A 112 -8.54 15.53 -23.80
N ALA A 113 -9.01 14.92 -22.71
CA ALA A 113 -10.42 14.59 -22.51
C ALA A 113 -11.33 15.83 -22.61
N ARG A 114 -10.94 16.95 -22.00
CA ARG A 114 -11.67 18.22 -22.09
C ARG A 114 -11.69 18.78 -23.52
N ALA A 115 -10.61 18.61 -24.30
CA ALA A 115 -10.60 19.01 -25.70
C ALA A 115 -11.57 18.16 -26.55
N HIS A 116 -11.55 16.83 -26.36
CA HIS A 116 -12.48 15.93 -27.05
C HIS A 116 -13.94 16.22 -26.71
N LEU A 117 -14.28 16.43 -25.44
CA LEU A 117 -15.65 16.76 -25.04
C LEU A 117 -16.14 18.08 -25.65
N ARG A 118 -15.27 19.08 -25.77
CA ARG A 118 -15.61 20.35 -26.46
C ARG A 118 -15.89 20.13 -27.95
N ALA A 119 -15.09 19.30 -28.62
CA ALA A 119 -15.30 18.96 -30.03
C ALA A 119 -16.62 18.18 -30.26
N VAL A 120 -16.89 17.17 -29.43
CA VAL A 120 -18.16 16.41 -29.51
C VAL A 120 -19.36 17.31 -29.24
N SER A 121 -19.26 18.21 -28.25
CA SER A 121 -20.34 19.14 -27.94
C SER A 121 -20.60 20.16 -29.06
N SER A 122 -19.57 20.60 -29.79
CA SER A 122 -19.75 21.52 -30.91
C SER A 122 -20.42 20.84 -32.12
N MET A 123 -20.06 19.58 -32.40
CA MET A 123 -20.71 18.79 -33.46
C MET A 123 -22.21 18.61 -33.20
N ARG A 124 -22.58 18.18 -31.97
CA ARG A 124 -24.00 18.06 -31.57
C ARG A 124 -24.79 19.37 -31.72
N THR A 125 -24.14 20.51 -31.49
CA THR A 125 -24.79 21.82 -31.62
C THR A 125 -25.00 22.17 -33.09
N ASN A 126 -24.02 21.92 -33.95
CA ASN A 126 -24.09 22.17 -35.39
C ASN A 126 -25.10 21.25 -36.11
N ASP A 127 -25.27 20.00 -35.68
CA ASP A 127 -26.29 19.08 -36.21
C ASP A 127 -27.74 19.62 -36.05
N THR A 128 -27.97 20.51 -35.08
CA THR A 128 -29.29 21.15 -34.88
C THR A 128 -29.52 22.31 -35.86
N THR A 129 -28.45 22.92 -36.38
CA THR A 129 -28.48 23.98 -37.39
C THR A 129 -28.23 23.42 -38.79
N THR A 130 -29.26 22.79 -39.35
CA THR A 130 -29.42 22.50 -40.79
C THR A 130 -28.27 21.72 -41.45
N ALA A 131 -28.39 20.38 -41.46
CA ALA A 131 -27.67 19.55 -42.41
C ALA A 131 -28.10 19.89 -43.85
N VAL A 132 -27.28 20.67 -44.57
CA VAL A 132 -27.48 20.94 -45.99
C VAL A 132 -26.85 19.80 -46.79
N TYR A 133 -27.70 18.94 -47.37
CA TYR A 133 -27.24 17.91 -48.30
C TYR A 133 -26.85 18.57 -49.63
N LEU A 134 -25.55 18.59 -49.92
CA LEU A 134 -25.05 18.97 -51.23
C LEU A 134 -25.13 17.74 -52.14
N ASP A 135 -26.22 17.62 -52.89
CA ASP A 135 -26.38 16.58 -53.91
C ASP A 135 -25.50 16.92 -55.10
N ALA A 136 -24.32 16.29 -55.16
CA ALA A 136 -23.41 16.39 -56.28
C ALA A 136 -23.91 15.49 -57.42
N VAL A 137 -24.92 15.96 -58.15
CA VAL A 137 -25.27 15.44 -59.47
C VAL A 137 -24.57 16.31 -60.51
N GLY A 138 -23.51 15.74 -61.10
CA GLY A 138 -22.81 16.26 -62.27
C GLY A 138 -22.61 15.14 -63.27
#